data_AF-A0A2W4SK44-F1
#
_entry.id   AF-A0A2W4SK44-F1
#
_cell.length_a   1.000
_cell.length_b   1.000
_cell.length_c   1.000
_cell.angle_alpha   90.00
_cell.angle_beta   90.00
_cell.angle_gamma   90.00
#
_symmetry.space_group_name_H-M   'P 1'
#
loop_
_entity.id
_entity.type
_entity.pdbx_description
1 polymer ?
#
loop_
_entity_poly.entity_id
_entity_poly.type
_entity_poly.pdbx_seq_one_letter_code
_entity_poly.pdbx_strand_id
1 'polypeptide(L)'
;MSANWWRFRFVVATSLVTALTVFNLYKEEPLAMTDLNVQMGWEWRAERVLEQRLGLRLTQIKKEGNGLFGIGRSPSLAGSLPDVQRVQADVIALDRLGTAKIGTKITFRIPKIELRGAHEGALAAVGIIGQNVVCFAPAPATVSEASLASWISEAPCP
;
A
#
# COMPACT_ATOMS: atom_id res chain seq x y z
N MET A 1 -87.94 -35.10 15.44
CA MET A 1 -88.17 -34.27 14.24
C MET A 1 -87.24 -33.07 14.29
N SER A 2 -86.61 -32.80 13.15
CA SER A 2 -85.63 -31.74 12.85
C SER A 2 -85.87 -30.39 13.52
N ALA A 3 -84.80 -29.77 14.04
CA ALA A 3 -84.61 -28.31 13.92
C ALA A 3 -83.12 -27.95 14.00
N ASN A 4 -82.62 -27.55 12.85
CA ASN A 4 -81.30 -27.04 12.53
C ASN A 4 -81.26 -25.54 12.89
N TRP A 5 -80.33 -25.07 13.72
CA TRP A 5 -80.08 -23.63 13.82
C TRP A 5 -78.59 -23.34 14.01
N TRP A 6 -77.98 -23.03 12.86
CA TRP A 6 -76.61 -22.59 12.69
C TRP A 6 -76.31 -21.36 13.55
N ARG A 7 -75.35 -21.51 14.45
CA ARG A 7 -74.78 -20.41 15.22
C ARG A 7 -73.78 -19.64 14.37
N PHE A 8 -74.06 -18.35 14.21
CA PHE A 8 -73.08 -17.31 13.93
C PHE A 8 -71.81 -17.49 14.77
N ARG A 9 -70.66 -17.54 14.11
CA ARG A 9 -69.39 -17.14 14.72
C ARG A 9 -68.54 -16.37 13.70
N PHE A 10 -68.60 -15.05 13.84
CA PHE A 10 -67.46 -14.19 13.54
C PHE A 10 -66.29 -14.60 14.43
N VAL A 11 -65.14 -14.86 13.83
CA VAL A 11 -63.81 -14.83 14.47
C VAL A 11 -62.94 -14.08 13.47
N VAL A 12 -62.86 -12.76 13.61
CA VAL A 12 -61.76 -12.02 14.24
C VAL A 12 -60.41 -12.36 13.62
N ALA A 13 -59.91 -11.35 12.91
CA ALA A 13 -58.58 -11.20 12.37
C ALA A 13 -57.49 -11.76 13.28
N THR A 14 -56.62 -12.59 12.70
CA THR A 14 -55.32 -12.90 13.25
C THR A 14 -54.28 -12.63 12.17
N SER A 15 -53.62 -11.48 12.34
CA SER A 15 -52.38 -11.11 11.68
C SER A 15 -51.38 -12.26 11.76
N LEU A 16 -50.98 -12.81 10.62
CA LEU A 16 -49.83 -13.70 10.54
C LEU A 16 -48.78 -13.11 9.60
N VAL A 17 -47.91 -12.31 10.24
CA VAL A 17 -46.46 -12.35 10.07
C VAL A 17 -45.96 -12.35 8.61
N THR A 18 -45.87 -11.15 8.05
CA THR A 18 -44.85 -10.77 7.08
C THR A 18 -43.46 -10.95 7.70
N ALA A 19 -42.88 -12.14 7.59
CA ALA A 19 -41.46 -12.37 7.91
C ALA A 19 -40.82 -13.27 6.87
N LEU A 20 -40.72 -12.79 5.63
CA LEU A 20 -40.02 -13.50 4.55
C LEU A 20 -39.21 -12.56 3.63
N THR A 21 -38.82 -11.39 4.11
CA THR A 21 -38.08 -10.38 3.32
C THR A 21 -36.97 -9.67 4.12
N VAL A 22 -36.16 -10.37 4.93
CA VAL A 22 -34.96 -9.75 5.55
C VAL A 22 -33.70 -10.64 5.56
N PHE A 23 -33.70 -11.83 4.95
CA PHE A 23 -32.51 -12.71 4.93
C PHE A 23 -31.68 -12.65 3.63
N ASN A 24 -31.69 -11.51 2.92
CA ASN A 24 -30.93 -11.36 1.66
C ASN A 24 -30.22 -10.00 1.50
N LEU A 25 -29.76 -9.39 2.61
CA LEU A 25 -29.11 -8.07 2.57
C LEU A 25 -27.75 -7.98 3.29
N TYR A 26 -27.17 -9.10 3.68
CA TYR A 26 -25.76 -9.17 4.10
C TYR A 26 -24.99 -10.10 3.18
N LYS A 27 -25.03 -9.80 1.88
CA LYS A 27 -23.91 -10.17 1.02
C LYS A 27 -22.83 -9.14 1.35
N GLU A 28 -22.01 -9.44 2.35
CA GLU A 28 -20.79 -8.71 2.61
C GLU A 28 -19.95 -8.82 1.34
N GLU A 29 -20.01 -7.78 0.52
CA GLU A 29 -19.03 -7.60 -0.54
C GLU A 29 -17.69 -7.45 0.18
N PRO A 30 -16.71 -8.36 -0.03
CA PRO A 30 -15.36 -8.05 0.39
C PRO A 30 -15.01 -6.78 -0.36
N LEU A 31 -14.87 -5.66 0.36
CA LEU A 31 -14.25 -4.47 -0.18
C LEU A 31 -12.96 -4.96 -0.82
N ALA A 32 -12.94 -4.96 -2.15
CA ALA A 32 -11.72 -5.15 -2.89
C ALA A 32 -10.80 -4.03 -2.41
N MET A 33 -9.92 -4.36 -1.46
CA MET A 33 -8.80 -3.51 -1.12
C MET A 33 -7.97 -3.49 -2.39
N THR A 34 -8.22 -2.50 -3.22
CA THR A 34 -7.35 -2.17 -4.34
C THR A 34 -5.97 -2.01 -3.73
N ASP A 35 -5.11 -3.02 -3.91
CA ASP A 35 -3.70 -2.95 -3.54
C ASP A 35 -3.10 -1.76 -4.30
N LEU A 36 -3.06 -0.60 -3.63
CA LEU A 36 -2.55 0.64 -4.21
C LEU A 36 -1.02 0.49 -4.31
N ASN A 37 -0.58 -0.05 -5.44
CA ASN A 37 0.82 -0.09 -5.81
C ASN A 37 1.15 1.18 -6.61
N VAL A 38 1.98 2.04 -6.04
CA VAL A 38 2.44 3.28 -6.66
C VAL A 38 3.85 3.06 -7.22
N GLN A 39 3.99 3.25 -8.52
CA GLN A 39 5.29 3.20 -9.17
C GLN A 39 5.95 4.59 -9.09
N MET A 40 7.19 4.63 -8.60
CA MET A 40 7.99 5.85 -8.46
C MET A 40 9.29 5.75 -9.24
N GLY A 41 9.73 6.87 -9.79
CA GLY A 41 11.05 7.01 -10.40
C GLY A 41 12.16 7.21 -9.37
N TRP A 42 13.39 7.31 -9.86
CA TRP A 42 14.55 7.71 -9.06
C TRP A 42 15.30 8.83 -9.73
N GLU A 43 15.59 9.86 -8.95
CA GLU A 43 16.38 11.01 -9.36
C GLU A 43 17.31 11.37 -8.20
N TRP A 44 18.46 11.99 -8.47
CA TRP A 44 19.19 12.64 -7.38
C TRP A 44 18.49 13.96 -7.02
N ARG A 45 18.45 14.27 -5.72
CA ARG A 45 17.69 15.41 -5.19
C ARG A 45 18.04 16.76 -5.81
N ALA A 46 19.31 16.98 -6.17
CA ALA A 46 19.82 18.24 -6.73
C ALA A 46 19.41 19.46 -5.88
N GLU A 47 19.60 19.37 -4.55
CA GLU A 47 19.32 20.43 -3.55
C GLU A 47 17.87 20.94 -3.47
N ARG A 48 16.92 20.31 -4.18
CA ARG A 48 15.49 20.64 -4.11
C ARG A 48 14.91 20.37 -2.72
N VAL A 49 13.82 21.04 -2.33
CA VAL A 49 13.16 20.76 -1.05
C VAL A 49 12.33 19.48 -1.16
N LEU A 50 12.40 18.61 -0.13
CA LEU A 50 11.58 17.40 -0.07
C LEU A 50 10.10 17.77 0.13
N GLU A 51 9.23 17.18 -0.69
CA GLU A 51 7.79 17.33 -0.54
C GLU A 51 7.24 16.39 0.53
N GLN A 52 7.84 15.21 0.67
CA GLN A 52 7.41 14.20 1.63
C GLN A 52 8.59 13.32 2.06
N ARG A 53 8.57 12.84 3.30
CA ARG A 53 9.42 11.72 3.75
C ARG A 53 8.54 10.54 4.13
N LEU A 54 8.95 9.34 3.71
CA LEU A 54 8.26 8.10 4.02
C LEU A 54 9.14 7.20 4.86
N GLY A 55 8.54 6.54 5.85
CA GLY A 55 9.09 5.37 6.52
C GLY A 55 8.58 4.10 5.84
N LEU A 56 9.51 3.23 5.48
CA LEU A 56 9.28 2.05 4.65
C LEU A 56 9.67 0.77 5.39
N ARG A 57 8.97 -0.32 5.09
CA ARG A 57 9.48 -1.68 5.23
C ARG A 57 9.79 -2.25 3.86
N LEU A 58 11.04 -2.62 3.60
CA LEU A 58 11.42 -3.22 2.33
C LEU A 58 10.87 -4.63 2.24
N THR A 59 10.05 -4.91 1.22
CA THR A 59 9.43 -6.22 1.03
C THR A 59 10.15 -7.05 0.00
N GLN A 60 10.79 -6.40 -0.98
CA GLN A 60 11.50 -7.11 -2.04
C GLN A 60 12.62 -6.23 -2.63
N ILE A 61 13.80 -6.82 -2.87
CA ILE A 61 14.90 -6.14 -3.58
C ILE A 61 15.41 -7.10 -4.66
N LYS A 62 15.20 -6.72 -5.93
CA LYS A 62 15.64 -7.53 -7.08
C LYS A 62 16.62 -6.75 -7.93
N LYS A 63 17.71 -7.39 -8.35
CA LYS A 63 18.59 -6.83 -9.37
C LYS A 63 17.81 -6.66 -10.67
N GLU A 64 17.77 -5.44 -11.19
CA GLU A 64 17.19 -5.15 -12.48
C GLU A 64 18.33 -5.05 -13.50
N GLY A 65 18.74 -6.20 -14.04
CA GLY A 65 19.77 -6.27 -15.08
C GLY A 65 20.77 -7.43 -14.92
N ASN A 66 20.77 -8.28 -15.96
CA ASN A 66 21.76 -9.28 -16.42
C ASN A 66 21.10 -10.64 -16.73
N GLY A 67 20.26 -10.67 -17.77
CA GLY A 67 20.14 -11.88 -18.58
C GLY A 67 21.40 -12.04 -19.42
N LEU A 68 21.96 -13.24 -19.49
CA LEU A 68 23.24 -13.61 -20.15
C LEU A 68 23.39 -13.18 -21.62
N PHE A 69 22.36 -12.61 -22.25
CA PHE A 69 22.35 -12.31 -23.69
C PHE A 69 21.89 -10.91 -24.08
N GLY A 70 21.61 -9.98 -23.15
CA GLY A 70 21.29 -8.59 -23.51
C GLY A 70 20.05 -8.37 -24.40
N ILE A 71 19.28 -9.43 -24.70
CA ILE A 71 18.03 -9.36 -25.46
C ILE A 71 16.92 -9.02 -24.46
N GLY A 72 16.26 -7.87 -24.66
CA GLY A 72 15.18 -7.40 -23.80
C GLY A 72 15.47 -6.10 -23.05
N ARG A 73 16.50 -5.33 -23.45
CA ARG A 73 16.62 -3.92 -23.07
C ARG A 73 15.33 -3.21 -23.47
N SER A 74 14.47 -2.89 -22.51
CA SER A 74 13.44 -1.88 -22.73
C SER A 74 14.18 -0.55 -23.02
N PRO A 75 14.11 -0.01 -24.25
CA PRO A 75 15.04 1.01 -24.73
C PRO A 75 14.88 2.38 -24.08
N SER A 76 13.87 2.60 -23.25
CA SER A 76 13.47 3.94 -22.88
C SER A 76 14.28 4.58 -21.75
N LEU A 77 14.93 3.83 -20.84
CA LEU A 77 15.56 4.44 -19.64
C LEU A 77 16.77 3.71 -19.05
N ALA A 78 17.33 2.69 -19.73
CA ALA A 78 18.41 1.84 -19.18
C ALA A 78 19.82 2.48 -19.17
N GLY A 79 19.94 3.78 -19.48
CA GLY A 79 21.23 4.43 -19.76
C GLY A 79 21.92 5.16 -18.61
N SER A 80 21.25 5.44 -17.48
CA SER A 80 21.74 6.44 -16.51
C SER A 80 22.01 5.95 -15.09
N LEU A 81 21.57 4.74 -14.71
CA LEU A 81 21.73 4.23 -13.34
C LEU A 81 22.64 2.98 -13.35
N PRO A 82 23.85 3.04 -12.76
CA PRO A 82 24.71 1.86 -12.66
C PRO A 82 24.11 0.85 -11.66
N ASP A 83 24.16 -0.44 -12.01
CA ASP A 83 23.71 -1.56 -11.17
C ASP A 83 22.34 -1.36 -10.51
N VAL A 84 21.31 -1.14 -11.34
CA VAL A 84 19.93 -0.89 -10.89
C VAL A 84 19.37 -2.05 -10.07
N GLN A 85 18.72 -1.71 -8.96
CA GLN A 85 17.90 -2.58 -8.15
C GLN A 85 16.45 -2.08 -8.19
N ARG A 86 15.49 -3.00 -8.31
CA ARG A 86 14.08 -2.73 -8.12
C ARG A 86 13.71 -3.04 -6.68
N VAL A 87 13.21 -2.05 -5.98
CA VAL A 87 12.75 -2.15 -4.59
C VAL A 87 11.24 -2.09 -4.55
N GLN A 88 10.63 -2.99 -3.80
CA GLN A 88 9.25 -2.91 -3.35
C GLN A 88 9.25 -2.69 -1.85
N ALA A 89 8.36 -1.84 -1.38
CA ALA A 89 8.25 -1.51 0.04
C ALA A 89 6.82 -1.15 0.44
N ASP A 90 6.48 -1.47 1.69
CA ASP A 90 5.25 -1.01 2.33
C ASP A 90 5.50 0.33 3.02
N VAL A 91 4.62 1.30 2.79
CA VAL A 91 4.66 2.60 3.48
C VAL A 91 3.99 2.46 4.83
N ILE A 92 4.77 2.61 5.90
CA ILE A 92 4.31 2.39 7.29
C ILE A 92 4.38 3.64 8.17
N ALA A 93 5.08 4.70 7.72
CA ALA A 93 5.10 6.00 8.39
C ALA A 93 5.26 7.14 7.38
N LEU A 94 4.82 8.34 7.76
CA LEU A 94 4.91 9.57 6.96
C LEU A 94 5.33 10.73 7.86
N ASP A 95 6.20 11.63 7.37
CA ASP A 95 6.50 12.90 8.05
C ASP A 95 5.34 13.89 7.86
N ARG A 96 4.75 13.88 6.67
CA ARG A 96 3.64 14.74 6.26
C ARG A 96 2.79 14.08 5.18
N LEU A 97 1.59 14.60 4.96
CA LEU A 97 0.71 14.17 3.88
C LEU A 97 1.28 14.60 2.53
N GLY A 98 1.08 13.78 1.50
CA GLY A 98 1.63 13.99 0.15
C GLY A 98 1.20 12.90 -0.82
N THR A 99 2.06 12.62 -1.80
CA THR A 99 1.79 11.67 -2.90
C THR A 99 1.55 10.24 -2.40
N ALA A 100 2.30 9.78 -1.39
CA ALA A 100 2.14 8.45 -0.81
C ALA A 100 1.34 8.47 0.49
N LYS A 101 0.68 7.34 0.77
CA LYS A 101 -0.16 7.14 1.97
C LYS A 101 0.30 5.90 2.75
N ILE A 102 0.07 5.90 4.06
CA ILE A 102 0.29 4.71 4.90
C ILE A 102 -0.57 3.56 4.36
N GLY A 103 -0.01 2.35 4.34
CA GLY A 103 -0.65 1.14 3.82
C GLY A 103 -0.53 0.96 2.30
N THR A 104 0.05 1.93 1.58
CA THR A 104 0.35 1.76 0.15
C THR A 104 1.64 0.98 -0.06
N LYS A 105 1.70 0.25 -1.17
CA LYS A 105 2.93 -0.35 -1.67
C LYS A 105 3.58 0.63 -2.64
N ILE A 106 4.88 0.85 -2.50
CA ILE A 106 5.64 1.62 -3.49
C ILE A 106 6.66 0.72 -4.18
N THR A 107 6.85 0.95 -5.47
CA THR A 107 7.89 0.30 -6.27
C THR A 107 8.76 1.36 -6.92
N PHE A 108 10.07 1.31 -6.69
CA PHE A 108 11.02 2.22 -7.32
C PHE A 108 12.31 1.51 -7.72
N ARG A 109 13.05 2.13 -8.63
CA ARG A 109 14.38 1.69 -9.05
C ARG A 109 15.42 2.52 -8.31
N ILE A 110 16.54 1.94 -7.93
CA ILE A 110 17.60 2.65 -7.21
C ILE A 110 18.96 2.04 -7.57
N PRO A 111 20.04 2.84 -7.72
CA PRO A 111 21.38 2.30 -7.86
C PRO A 111 21.77 1.46 -6.64
N LYS A 112 22.45 0.32 -6.84
CA LYS A 112 22.88 -0.56 -5.75
C LYS A 112 23.68 0.17 -4.65
N ILE A 113 24.50 1.15 -5.03
CA ILE A 113 25.30 1.93 -4.07
C ILE A 113 24.42 2.75 -3.11
N GLU A 114 23.29 3.27 -3.59
CA GLU A 114 22.37 4.10 -2.79
C GLU A 114 21.53 3.28 -1.81
N LEU A 115 21.41 1.95 -2.03
CA LEU A 115 20.78 1.06 -1.05
C LEU A 115 21.57 0.92 0.26
N ARG A 116 22.87 1.24 0.26
CA ARG A 116 23.73 1.23 1.46
C ARG A 116 23.64 -0.07 2.28
N GLY A 117 23.51 -1.21 1.60
CA GLY A 117 23.44 -2.54 2.23
C GLY A 117 22.07 -2.92 2.82
N ALA A 118 21.02 -2.13 2.57
CA ALA A 118 19.66 -2.51 2.94
C ALA A 118 19.24 -3.83 2.26
N HIS A 119 18.45 -4.62 2.98
CA HIS A 119 17.96 -5.93 2.56
C HIS A 119 16.45 -6.05 2.80
N GLU A 120 15.83 -7.11 2.31
CA GLU A 120 14.40 -7.39 2.54
C GLU A 120 14.11 -7.51 4.03
N GLY A 121 12.99 -6.95 4.48
CA GLY A 121 12.61 -6.80 5.88
C GLY A 121 13.19 -5.58 6.58
N ALA A 122 14.22 -4.92 6.02
CA ALA A 122 14.81 -3.74 6.63
C ALA A 122 13.83 -2.55 6.65
N LEU A 123 14.01 -1.69 7.65
CA LEU A 123 13.34 -0.39 7.73
C LEU A 123 14.20 0.68 7.06
N ALA A 124 13.57 1.64 6.40
CA ALA A 124 14.27 2.73 5.74
C ALA A 124 13.41 4.00 5.70
N ALA A 125 14.07 5.14 5.52
CA ALA A 125 13.44 6.39 5.13
C ALA A 125 13.76 6.70 3.67
N VAL A 126 12.80 7.31 2.98
CA VAL A 126 13.01 7.91 1.66
C VAL A 126 12.46 9.32 1.61
N GLY A 127 13.07 10.17 0.79
CA GLY A 127 12.55 11.49 0.44
C GLY A 127 11.91 11.46 -0.94
N ILE A 128 10.82 12.21 -1.11
CA ILE A 128 10.05 12.27 -2.36
C ILE A 128 9.96 13.72 -2.84
N ILE A 129 10.05 13.86 -4.17
CA ILE A 129 9.71 15.07 -4.92
C ILE A 129 8.87 14.64 -6.13
N GLY A 130 7.61 15.07 -6.21
CA GLY A 130 6.65 14.65 -7.22
C GLY A 130 6.38 13.14 -7.15
N GLN A 131 6.78 12.42 -8.20
CA GLN A 131 6.65 10.97 -8.34
C GLN A 131 8.00 10.23 -8.25
N ASN A 132 9.05 10.92 -7.78
CA ASN A 132 10.39 10.37 -7.72
C ASN A 132 10.85 10.22 -6.27
N VAL A 133 11.48 9.07 -5.98
CA VAL A 133 12.34 8.92 -4.80
C VAL A 133 13.65 9.63 -5.08
N VAL A 134 14.07 10.51 -4.16
CA VAL A 134 15.25 11.36 -4.35
C VAL A 134 16.40 11.12 -3.38
N CYS A 135 16.14 10.38 -2.30
CA CYS A 135 17.14 9.94 -1.34
C CYS A 135 16.64 8.69 -0.61
N PHE A 136 17.59 7.87 -0.14
CA PHE A 136 17.33 6.64 0.60
C PHE A 136 18.26 6.57 1.82
N ALA A 137 17.70 6.27 2.98
CA ALA A 137 18.44 6.10 4.22
C ALA A 137 17.96 4.83 4.93
N PRO A 138 18.79 3.78 5.06
CA PRO A 138 18.43 2.64 5.90
C PRO A 138 18.32 3.09 7.36
N ALA A 139 17.33 2.55 8.07
CA ALA A 139 17.17 2.83 9.49
C ALA A 139 18.29 2.14 10.28
N PRO A 140 18.85 2.78 11.32
CA PRO A 140 19.79 2.13 12.21
C PRO A 140 19.10 1.02 13.00
N ALA A 141 19.85 0.02 13.47
CA ALA A 141 19.31 -1.13 14.20
C ALA A 141 18.54 -0.77 15.48
N THR A 142 18.73 0.44 16.02
CA THR A 142 18.01 0.96 17.18
C THR A 142 16.59 1.43 16.86
N VAL A 143 16.26 1.63 15.58
CA VAL A 143 14.93 2.08 15.14
C VAL A 143 14.06 0.85 14.86
N SER A 144 13.01 0.73 15.66
CA SER A 144 11.89 -0.20 15.45
C SER A 144 10.80 0.45 14.59
N GLU A 145 9.82 -0.34 14.15
CA GLU A 145 8.64 0.15 13.43
C GLU A 145 7.86 1.20 14.24
N ALA A 146 7.73 1.00 15.55
CA ALA A 146 7.01 1.92 16.43
C ALA A 146 7.72 3.28 16.56
N SER A 147 9.06 3.30 16.49
CA SER A 147 9.87 4.51 16.55
C SER A 147 10.17 5.13 15.18
N LEU A 148 9.79 4.46 14.08
CA LEU A 148 10.15 4.87 12.73
C LEU A 148 9.58 6.25 12.38
N ALA A 149 8.32 6.49 12.76
CA ALA A 149 7.64 7.76 12.50
C ALA A 149 8.34 8.98 13.14
N SER A 150 8.98 8.80 14.29
CA SER A 150 9.76 9.88 14.93
C SER A 150 11.12 10.06 14.26
N TRP A 151 11.74 8.98 13.79
CA TRP A 151 13.07 9.02 13.19
C TRP A 151 13.09 9.62 11.78
N ILE A 152 12.04 9.40 10.97
CA ILE A 152 12.06 9.80 9.55
C ILE A 152 12.27 11.31 9.32
N SER A 153 11.88 12.17 10.26
CA SER A 153 12.09 13.62 10.14
C SER A 153 13.57 14.01 10.29
N GLU A 154 14.35 13.17 10.98
CA GLU A 154 15.79 13.32 11.24
C GLU A 154 16.67 12.44 10.35
N ALA A 155 16.06 11.54 9.57
CA ALA A 155 16.78 10.58 8.75
C ALA A 155 17.74 11.31 7.79
N PRO A 156 18.96 10.76 7.58
CA PRO A 156 19.98 11.37 6.72
C PRO A 156 19.59 11.22 5.24
N CYS A 157 18.63 12.04 4.83
CA CYS A 157 18.11 12.19 3.48
C CYS A 157 18.54 13.59 3.00
N PRO A 158 19.80 13.74 2.55
CA PRO A 158 20.36 15.00 2.09
C PRO A 158 19.65 15.51 0.85
#